data_AF-A0A4Y8K136-F1
#
_entry.id   AF-A0A4Y8K136-F1
#
_cell.length_a   1.000
_cell.length_b   1.000
_cell.length_c   1.000
_cell.angle_alpha   90.00
_cell.angle_beta   90.00
_cell.angle_gamma   90.00
#
_symmetry.space_group_name_H-M   'P 1'
#
loop_
_entity.id
_entity.type
_entity.pdbx_description
1 polymer ?
#
loop_
_entity_poly.entity_id
_entity_poly.type
_entity_poly.pdbx_seq_one_letter_code
_entity_poly.pdbx_strand_id
1 'polypeptide(L)'
;MNPIEWLFDAQLQIGTQTILWREIIGNTFGILSAVGGMRRKVWAWPVGIIGNVLLFTVFLGAVFGTPNPVNLLGQAGRQVMFIVVSVFGWIQWSQHRRGVAQAAVAPHWAGNRARILLGLGLIAGTLILTPVFRALGSFEPVWADAWIFTGSLLATYGMAKGWTEFWLIWVAVDIVGVPLLLSAGYYASAVLYIFYGAFTLAGFFIWMRVQRRPAAASHAADLAATRR
;
A
#
# COMPACT_ATOMS: atom_id res chain seq x y z
N MET A 1 30.83 16.51 3.84
CA MET A 1 29.76 15.50 4.06
C MET A 1 29.28 15.04 2.70
N ASN A 2 29.29 13.74 2.44
CA ASN A 2 28.78 13.18 1.19
C ASN A 2 27.25 13.37 1.13
N PRO A 3 26.63 13.71 -0.03
CA PRO A 3 25.17 13.83 -0.15
C PRO A 3 24.39 12.62 0.39
N ILE A 4 24.98 11.42 0.32
CA ILE A 4 24.37 10.19 0.85
C ILE A 4 24.37 10.20 2.38
N GLU A 5 25.50 10.52 3.02
CA GLU A 5 25.58 10.63 4.49
C GLU A 5 24.63 11.71 5.01
N TRP A 6 24.59 12.87 4.34
CA TRP A 6 23.64 13.93 4.66
C TRP A 6 22.19 13.45 4.60
N LEU A 7 21.80 12.68 3.58
CA LEU A 7 20.43 12.17 3.46
C LEU A 7 20.04 11.19 4.59
N PHE A 8 21.00 10.40 5.09
CA PHE A 8 20.77 9.44 6.17
C PHE A 8 20.69 10.12 7.54
N ASP A 9 21.51 11.15 7.76
CA ASP A 9 21.66 11.82 9.06
C ASP A 9 20.79 13.05 9.22
N ALA A 10 20.32 13.65 8.12
CA ALA A 10 19.50 14.85 8.16
C ALA A 10 18.19 14.57 8.91
N GLN A 11 17.97 15.37 9.94
CA GLN A 11 16.80 15.35 10.79
C GLN A 11 16.05 16.67 10.69
N LEU A 12 14.73 16.60 10.79
CA LEU A 12 13.85 17.73 10.93
C LEU A 12 13.22 17.63 12.33
N GLN A 13 13.59 18.56 13.20
CA GLN A 13 13.06 18.66 14.56
C GLN A 13 11.78 19.50 14.53
N ILE A 14 10.62 18.89 14.83
CA ILE A 14 9.36 19.61 15.05
C ILE A 14 8.98 19.44 16.51
N GLY A 15 9.17 20.49 17.32
CA GLY A 15 8.97 20.40 18.76
C GLY A 15 9.98 19.45 19.39
N THR A 16 9.50 18.37 20.02
CA THR A 16 10.34 17.32 20.62
C THR A 16 10.60 16.14 19.68
N GLN A 17 10.07 16.18 18.46
CA GLN A 17 10.04 15.03 17.56
C GLN A 17 11.08 15.14 16.46
N THR A 18 11.73 14.01 16.17
CA THR A 18 12.77 13.89 15.15
C THR A 18 12.20 13.16 13.93
N ILE A 19 11.97 13.88 12.83
CA ILE A 19 11.54 13.31 11.54
C ILE A 19 12.74 13.18 10.62
N LEU A 20 12.87 12.05 9.95
CA LEU A 20 14.02 11.78 9.09
C LEU A 20 13.75 12.31 7.68
N TRP A 21 14.69 13.07 7.11
CA TRP A 21 14.49 13.60 5.76
C TRP A 21 14.30 12.49 4.72
N ARG A 22 14.98 11.35 4.87
CA ARG A 22 14.75 10.18 4.03
C ARG A 22 13.34 9.58 4.13
N GLU A 23 12.64 9.73 5.26
CA GLU A 23 11.23 9.34 5.40
C GLU A 23 10.35 10.26 4.55
N ILE A 24 10.56 11.58 4.64
CA ILE A 24 9.82 12.57 3.85
C ILE A 24 10.09 12.36 2.35
N ILE A 25 11.35 12.19 1.97
CA ILE A 25 11.77 12.00 0.58
C ILE A 25 11.22 10.68 0.04
N GLY A 26 11.37 9.57 0.77
CA GLY A 26 10.84 8.27 0.37
C GLY A 26 9.33 8.31 0.12
N ASN A 27 8.57 8.92 1.05
CA ASN A 27 7.13 9.13 0.91
C ASN A 27 6.78 10.03 -0.30
N THR A 28 7.56 11.07 -0.56
CA THR A 28 7.38 11.96 -1.73
C THR A 28 7.56 11.20 -3.03
N PHE A 29 8.59 10.35 -3.14
CA PHE A 29 8.78 9.47 -4.29
C PHE A 29 7.60 8.50 -4.45
N GLY A 30 7.06 7.98 -3.36
CA GLY A 30 5.84 7.15 -3.36
C GLY A 30 4.64 7.88 -3.99
N ILE A 31 4.39 9.13 -3.61
CA ILE A 31 3.31 9.96 -4.18
C ILE A 31 3.56 10.25 -5.67
N LEU A 32 4.79 10.63 -6.03
CA LEU A 32 5.15 10.92 -7.43
C LEU A 32 4.95 9.68 -8.32
N SER A 33 5.32 8.51 -7.83
CA SER A 33 5.06 7.23 -8.49
C SER A 33 3.58 6.99 -8.69
N ALA A 34 2.76 7.16 -7.65
CA ALA A 34 1.32 7.00 -7.74
C ALA A 34 0.69 7.95 -8.78
N VAL A 35 1.10 9.22 -8.79
CA VAL A 35 0.65 10.22 -9.78
C VAL A 35 1.10 9.85 -11.19
N GLY A 36 2.34 9.43 -11.38
CA GLY A 36 2.85 8.95 -12.66
C GLY A 36 2.09 7.73 -13.16
N GLY A 37 1.78 6.78 -12.27
CA GLY A 37 0.99 5.59 -12.55
C GLY A 37 -0.42 5.93 -13.00
N MET A 38 -1.10 6.85 -12.31
CA MET A 38 -2.42 7.36 -12.71
C MET A 38 -2.38 8.01 -14.10
N ARG A 39 -1.31 8.73 -14.43
CA ARG A 39 -1.09 9.36 -15.75
C ARG A 39 -0.55 8.40 -16.81
N ARG A 40 -0.52 7.10 -16.50
CA ARG A 40 0.01 6.03 -17.33
C ARG A 40 1.43 6.29 -17.85
N LYS A 41 2.33 6.79 -17.00
CA LYS A 41 3.71 7.11 -17.38
C LYS A 41 4.69 6.03 -16.90
N VAL A 42 5.57 5.57 -17.80
CA VAL A 42 6.57 4.52 -17.51
C VAL A 42 7.59 4.95 -16.44
N TRP A 43 7.88 6.25 -16.29
CA TRP A 43 8.81 6.72 -15.26
C TRP A 43 8.29 6.51 -13.83
N ALA A 44 6.97 6.27 -13.66
CA ALA A 44 6.38 5.98 -12.36
C ALA A 44 7.04 4.79 -11.66
N TRP A 45 7.39 3.75 -12.42
CA TRP A 45 7.97 2.53 -11.87
C TRP A 45 9.34 2.73 -11.21
N PRO A 46 10.37 3.27 -11.89
CA PRO A 46 11.66 3.53 -11.24
C PRO A 46 11.57 4.52 -10.09
N VAL A 47 10.71 5.55 -10.19
CA VAL A 47 10.49 6.50 -9.08
C VAL A 47 9.89 5.78 -7.86
N GLY A 48 8.93 4.87 -8.07
CA GLY A 48 8.37 4.05 -6.99
C GLY A 48 9.39 3.14 -6.34
N ILE A 49 10.26 2.50 -7.13
CA ILE A 49 11.32 1.63 -6.61
C ILE A 49 12.27 2.41 -5.70
N ILE A 50 12.72 3.59 -6.14
CA ILE A 50 13.60 4.45 -5.32
C ILE A 50 12.91 4.85 -4.01
N GLY A 51 11.64 5.26 -4.07
CA GLY A 51 10.87 5.61 -2.87
C GLY A 51 10.74 4.45 -1.89
N ASN A 52 10.40 3.25 -2.37
CA ASN A 52 10.27 2.07 -1.52
C ASN A 52 11.62 1.63 -0.94
N VAL A 53 12.72 1.74 -1.68
CA VAL A 53 14.07 1.44 -1.15
C VAL A 53 14.43 2.41 -0.02
N LEU A 54 14.15 3.70 -0.17
CA LEU A 54 14.37 4.68 0.90
C LEU A 54 13.51 4.39 2.13
N LEU A 55 12.22 4.06 1.94
CA LEU A 55 11.34 3.70 3.05
C LEU A 55 11.76 2.39 3.71
N PHE A 56 12.32 1.44 2.96
CA PHE A 56 12.87 0.20 3.52
C PHE A 56 14.01 0.49 4.51
N THR A 57 14.92 1.41 4.17
CA THR A 57 16.00 1.79 5.10
C THR A 57 15.50 2.61 6.29
N VAL A 58 14.38 3.34 6.14
CA VAL A 58 13.71 4.03 7.24
C VAL A 58 13.15 3.03 8.25
N PHE A 59 12.40 2.02 7.81
CA PHE A 59 11.72 1.08 8.70
C PHE A 59 12.63 -0.01 9.28
N LEU A 60 13.83 -0.21 8.74
CA LEU A 60 14.90 -1.01 9.36
C LEU A 60 15.86 -0.11 10.15
N GLY A 61 15.29 0.66 11.07
CA GLY A 61 16.02 1.73 11.76
C GLY A 61 17.27 1.27 12.51
N ALA A 62 17.23 0.10 13.16
CA ALA A 62 18.38 -0.42 13.89
C ALA A 62 19.51 -0.90 12.95
N VAL A 63 19.18 -1.35 11.74
CA VAL A 63 20.15 -1.87 10.77
C VAL A 63 20.88 -0.73 10.07
N PHE A 64 20.19 0.37 9.79
CA PHE A 64 20.73 1.53 9.05
C PHE A 64 21.15 2.69 9.95
N GLY A 65 21.34 2.45 11.25
CA GLY A 65 21.92 3.43 12.18
C GLY A 65 21.06 4.66 12.41
N THR A 66 19.75 4.49 12.45
CA THR A 66 18.83 5.63 12.43
C THR A 66 18.60 6.16 13.85
N PRO A 67 18.45 7.48 14.06
CA PRO A 67 18.28 8.10 15.38
C PRO A 67 17.15 7.52 16.23
N ASN A 68 16.11 7.00 15.58
CA ASN A 68 15.06 6.21 16.20
C ASN A 68 15.22 4.74 15.73
N PRO A 69 16.01 3.89 16.42
CA PRO A 69 16.44 2.57 15.93
C PRO A 69 15.33 1.51 16.07
N VAL A 70 14.11 1.87 15.69
CA VAL A 70 12.95 1.00 15.76
C VAL A 70 12.84 0.22 14.46
N ASN A 71 12.88 -1.11 14.56
CA ASN A 71 12.63 -1.99 13.43
C ASN A 71 11.13 -2.27 13.30
N LEU A 72 10.54 -1.93 12.16
CA LEU A 72 9.19 -2.32 11.76
C LEU A 72 9.31 -3.27 10.57
N LEU A 73 9.45 -4.57 10.86
CA LEU A 73 9.72 -5.60 9.87
C LEU A 73 8.57 -5.80 8.87
N GLY A 74 7.33 -5.64 9.31
CA GLY A 74 6.16 -5.68 8.45
C GLY A 74 6.09 -4.49 7.51
N GLN A 75 6.40 -3.29 8.00
CA GLN A 75 6.55 -2.10 7.16
C GLN A 75 7.72 -2.24 6.17
N ALA A 76 8.88 -2.72 6.61
CA ALA A 76 10.03 -2.97 5.73
C ALA A 76 9.72 -4.06 4.69
N GLY A 77 9.14 -5.17 5.10
CA GLY A 77 8.70 -6.26 4.22
C GLY A 77 7.70 -5.78 3.19
N ARG A 78 6.79 -4.88 3.56
CA ARG A 78 5.85 -4.24 2.63
C ARG A 78 6.58 -3.44 1.54
N GLN A 79 7.67 -2.74 1.89
CA GLN A 79 8.47 -2.04 0.87
C GLN A 79 9.11 -3.01 -0.11
N VAL A 80 9.66 -4.13 0.36
CA VAL A 80 10.21 -5.19 -0.49
C VAL A 80 9.14 -5.75 -1.42
N MET A 81 7.96 -6.06 -0.89
CA MET A 81 6.80 -6.51 -1.69
C MET A 81 6.48 -5.51 -2.81
N PHE A 82 6.38 -4.21 -2.50
CA PHE A 82 6.10 -3.21 -3.53
C PHE A 82 7.24 -3.01 -4.52
N ILE A 83 8.50 -3.13 -4.12
CA ILE A 83 9.64 -3.13 -5.04
C ILE A 83 9.49 -4.28 -6.04
N VAL A 84 9.21 -5.50 -5.58
CA VAL A 84 9.04 -6.68 -6.45
C VAL A 84 7.89 -6.46 -7.44
N VAL A 85 6.73 -5.98 -6.95
CA VAL A 85 5.58 -5.65 -7.81
C VAL A 85 5.92 -4.55 -8.81
N SER A 86 6.65 -3.52 -8.39
CA SER A 86 7.06 -2.42 -9.28
C SER A 86 8.05 -2.87 -10.35
N VAL A 87 9.02 -3.72 -10.02
CA VAL A 87 9.96 -4.30 -10.99
C VAL A 87 9.20 -5.16 -12.01
N PHE A 88 8.31 -6.04 -11.55
CA PHE A 88 7.49 -6.85 -12.43
C PHE A 88 6.63 -5.99 -13.37
N GLY A 89 5.98 -4.95 -12.84
CA GLY A 89 5.17 -4.02 -13.62
C GLY A 89 5.98 -3.21 -14.63
N TRP A 90 7.20 -2.82 -14.27
CA TRP A 90 8.12 -2.14 -15.19
C TRP A 90 8.52 -3.05 -16.35
N ILE A 91 8.92 -4.29 -16.06
CA ILE A 91 9.29 -5.28 -17.09
C ILE A 91 8.11 -5.49 -18.04
N GLN A 92 6.93 -5.80 -17.51
CA GLN A 92 5.70 -5.98 -18.29
C GLN A 92 5.41 -4.78 -19.19
N TRP A 93 5.43 -3.55 -18.67
CA TRP A 93 5.12 -2.37 -19.46
C TRP A 93 6.20 -2.07 -20.52
N SER A 94 7.47 -2.25 -20.16
CA SER A 94 8.59 -2.04 -21.09
C SER A 94 8.53 -2.99 -22.29
N GLN A 95 8.06 -4.22 -22.08
CA GLN A 95 7.87 -5.23 -23.12
C GLN A 95 6.61 -4.97 -23.97
N HIS A 96 5.54 -4.46 -23.37
CA HIS A 96 4.25 -4.23 -24.05
C HIS A 96 4.08 -2.79 -24.60
N ARG A 97 5.17 -2.10 -24.98
CA ARG A 97 5.13 -0.75 -25.58
C ARG A 97 4.33 -0.65 -26.89
N ARG A 98 3.87 -1.77 -27.45
CA ARG A 98 2.99 -1.83 -28.63
C ARG A 98 1.67 -2.52 -28.28
N GLY A 99 0.62 -1.72 -28.12
CA GLY A 99 -0.68 -2.08 -28.71
C GLY A 99 -1.68 -2.91 -27.89
N VAL A 100 -1.60 -3.01 -26.57
CA VAL A 100 -2.77 -3.44 -25.79
C VAL A 100 -2.94 -2.49 -24.61
N ALA A 101 -3.96 -1.63 -24.67
CA ALA A 101 -4.50 -1.06 -23.44
C ALA A 101 -4.91 -2.25 -22.58
N GLN A 102 -4.09 -2.62 -21.58
CA GLN A 102 -4.48 -3.63 -20.59
C GLN A 102 -5.89 -3.24 -20.14
N ALA A 103 -6.87 -4.08 -20.48
CA ALA A 103 -8.25 -3.86 -20.10
C ALA A 103 -8.23 -3.67 -18.59
N ALA A 104 -8.63 -2.47 -18.13
CA ALA A 104 -8.68 -2.20 -16.70
C ALA A 104 -9.51 -3.32 -16.08
N VAL A 105 -8.95 -4.03 -15.09
CA VAL A 105 -9.65 -5.15 -14.46
C VAL A 105 -11.00 -4.63 -13.98
N ALA A 106 -12.08 -5.18 -14.53
CA ALA A 106 -13.41 -4.68 -14.25
C ALA A 106 -13.71 -4.88 -12.76
N PRO A 107 -14.08 -3.81 -12.03
CA PRO A 107 -14.33 -3.90 -10.60
C PRO A 107 -15.53 -4.82 -10.34
N HIS A 108 -15.33 -5.84 -9.52
CA HIS A 108 -16.39 -6.74 -9.08
C HIS A 108 -16.24 -7.09 -7.60
N TRP A 109 -17.27 -7.65 -7.00
CA TRP A 109 -17.20 -8.16 -5.63
C TRP A 109 -16.64 -9.59 -5.61
N ALA A 110 -15.84 -9.92 -4.60
CA ALA A 110 -15.38 -11.28 -4.37
C ALA A 110 -16.56 -12.17 -3.92
N GLY A 111 -16.56 -13.44 -4.34
CA GLY A 111 -17.54 -14.41 -3.87
C GLY A 111 -17.38 -14.71 -2.37
N ASN A 112 -18.42 -15.22 -1.72
CA ASN A 112 -18.44 -15.47 -0.26
C ASN A 112 -17.25 -16.34 0.21
N ARG A 113 -16.89 -17.38 -0.55
CA ARG A 113 -15.72 -18.20 -0.24
C ARG A 113 -14.42 -17.40 -0.25
N ALA A 114 -14.23 -16.53 -1.24
CA ALA A 114 -13.04 -15.68 -1.33
C ALA A 114 -13.00 -14.68 -0.17
N ARG A 115 -14.13 -14.11 0.24
CA ARG A 115 -14.21 -13.23 1.43
C ARG A 115 -13.81 -13.94 2.72
N ILE A 116 -14.31 -15.15 2.93
CA ILE A 116 -13.94 -15.98 4.08
C ILE A 116 -12.45 -16.28 4.05
N LEU A 117 -11.90 -16.67 2.88
CA LEU A 117 -10.47 -16.93 2.73
C LEU A 117 -9.61 -15.68 2.95
N LEU A 118 -10.06 -14.50 2.54
CA LEU A 118 -9.37 -13.23 2.82
C LEU A 118 -9.35 -12.94 4.32
N GLY A 119 -10.49 -13.09 5.00
CA GLY A 119 -10.58 -12.89 6.45
C GLY A 119 -9.72 -13.88 7.24
N LEU A 120 -9.84 -15.18 6.92
CA LEU A 120 -9.03 -16.23 7.53
C LEU A 120 -7.54 -16.05 7.20
N GLY A 121 -7.20 -15.70 5.97
CA GLY A 121 -5.83 -15.42 5.55
C GLY A 121 -5.22 -14.24 6.30
N LEU A 122 -6.00 -13.19 6.54
CA LEU A 122 -5.56 -12.03 7.31
C LEU A 122 -5.25 -12.41 8.75
N ILE A 123 -6.17 -13.12 9.41
CA ILE A 123 -6.00 -13.55 10.81
C ILE A 123 -4.87 -14.57 10.92
N ALA A 124 -4.90 -15.64 10.11
CA ALA A 124 -3.89 -16.70 10.15
C ALA A 124 -2.51 -16.19 9.78
N GLY A 125 -2.39 -15.37 8.72
CA GLY A 125 -1.12 -14.77 8.32
C GLY A 125 -0.55 -13.87 9.42
N THR A 126 -1.39 -13.06 10.07
CA THR A 126 -0.97 -12.24 11.21
C THR A 126 -0.47 -13.12 12.36
N LEU A 127 -1.21 -14.16 12.75
CA LEU A 127 -0.83 -15.07 13.84
C LEU A 127 0.46 -15.84 13.54
N ILE A 128 0.67 -16.27 12.30
CA ILE A 128 1.88 -17.01 11.87
C ILE A 128 3.09 -16.08 11.84
N LEU A 129 2.94 -14.85 11.34
CA LEU A 129 4.06 -13.91 11.18
C LEU A 129 4.43 -13.19 12.48
N THR A 130 3.50 -13.01 13.41
CA THR A 130 3.77 -12.37 14.71
C THR A 130 4.97 -12.99 15.45
N PRO A 131 5.07 -14.32 15.68
CA PRO A 131 6.22 -14.90 16.36
C PRO A 131 7.52 -14.76 15.55
N VAL A 132 7.45 -14.82 14.22
CA VAL A 132 8.61 -14.63 13.34
C VAL A 132 9.14 -13.20 13.45
N PHE A 133 8.28 -12.20 13.33
CA PHE A 133 8.66 -10.80 13.45
C PHE A 133 9.15 -10.46 14.86
N ARG A 134 8.57 -11.07 15.89
CA ARG A 134 9.03 -10.89 17.27
C ARG A 134 10.43 -11.46 17.45
N ALA A 135 10.68 -12.68 16.94
CA ALA A 135 12.00 -13.30 17.01
C ALA A 135 13.08 -12.49 16.27
N LEU A 136 12.69 -11.78 15.20
CA LEU A 136 13.56 -10.89 14.43
C LEU A 136 13.65 -9.46 15.00
N GLY A 137 13.01 -9.18 16.15
CA GLY A 137 13.13 -7.91 16.86
C GLY A 137 12.27 -6.76 16.30
N SER A 138 11.09 -7.05 15.74
CA SER A 138 10.14 -6.00 15.37
C SER A 138 9.56 -5.28 16.59
N PHE A 139 9.17 -4.02 16.41
CA PHE A 139 8.58 -3.16 17.43
C PHE A 139 7.23 -3.67 17.94
N GLU A 140 6.97 -3.50 19.24
CA GLU A 140 5.69 -3.88 19.83
C GLU A 140 4.61 -2.78 19.62
N PRO A 141 3.34 -3.14 19.41
CA PRO A 141 2.82 -4.50 19.33
C PRO A 141 3.14 -5.22 18.01
N VAL A 142 3.87 -6.34 18.07
CA VAL A 142 4.37 -7.02 16.86
C VAL A 142 3.24 -7.54 15.97
N TRP A 143 2.10 -7.89 16.57
CA TRP A 143 0.94 -8.34 15.82
C TRP A 143 0.38 -7.25 14.88
N ALA A 144 0.52 -5.97 15.25
CA ALA A 144 0.06 -4.86 14.43
C ALA A 144 0.95 -4.71 13.18
N ASP A 145 2.26 -4.91 13.33
CA ASP A 145 3.20 -4.89 12.21
C ASP A 145 3.00 -6.10 11.26
N ALA A 146 2.77 -7.28 11.83
CA ALA A 146 2.39 -8.49 11.07
C ALA A 146 1.06 -8.33 10.32
N TRP A 147 0.08 -7.65 10.94
CA TRP A 147 -1.20 -7.31 10.32
C TRP A 147 -1.03 -6.40 9.11
N ILE A 148 -0.21 -5.35 9.22
CA ILE A 148 0.04 -4.41 8.13
C ILE A 148 0.65 -5.13 6.93
N PHE A 149 1.63 -5.98 7.16
CA PHE A 149 2.26 -6.75 6.07
C PHE A 149 1.29 -7.73 5.42
N THR A 150 0.60 -8.55 6.23
CA THR A 150 -0.37 -9.55 5.73
C THR A 150 -1.52 -8.87 4.98
N GLY A 151 -2.08 -7.81 5.55
CA GLY A 151 -3.14 -7.03 4.92
C GLY A 151 -2.69 -6.39 3.61
N SER A 152 -1.47 -5.87 3.55
CA SER A 152 -0.91 -5.30 2.32
C SER A 152 -0.76 -6.34 1.20
N LEU A 153 -0.32 -7.56 1.53
CA LEU A 153 -0.27 -8.68 0.58
C LEU A 153 -1.66 -9.02 0.04
N LEU A 154 -2.63 -9.18 0.93
CA LEU A 154 -4.00 -9.55 0.57
C LEU A 154 -4.72 -8.43 -0.21
N ALA A 155 -4.49 -7.17 0.16
CA ALA A 155 -5.03 -6.02 -0.57
C ALA A 155 -4.42 -5.92 -1.97
N THR A 156 -3.10 -6.14 -2.11
CA THR A 156 -2.44 -6.15 -3.42
C THR A 156 -2.96 -7.31 -4.29
N TYR A 157 -3.15 -8.48 -3.70
CA TYR A 157 -3.75 -9.63 -4.38
C TYR A 157 -5.20 -9.36 -4.82
N GLY A 158 -6.04 -8.83 -3.91
CA GLY A 158 -7.42 -8.47 -4.21
C GLY A 158 -7.52 -7.40 -5.31
N MET A 159 -6.62 -6.41 -5.29
CA MET A 159 -6.51 -5.40 -6.33
C MET A 159 -6.19 -6.01 -7.69
N ALA A 160 -5.21 -6.94 -7.76
CA ALA A 160 -4.87 -7.64 -8.99
C ALA A 160 -6.02 -8.49 -9.54
N LYS A 161 -6.91 -8.98 -8.67
CA LYS A 161 -8.14 -9.70 -9.03
C LYS A 161 -9.33 -8.79 -9.34
N GLY A 162 -9.23 -7.48 -9.13
CA GLY A 162 -10.34 -6.54 -9.31
C GLY A 162 -11.43 -6.62 -8.23
N TRP A 163 -11.12 -7.24 -7.08
CA TRP A 163 -12.07 -7.46 -5.98
C TRP A 163 -12.24 -6.23 -5.12
N THR A 164 -13.42 -5.63 -5.12
CA THR A 164 -13.76 -4.40 -4.36
C THR A 164 -13.37 -4.45 -2.88
N GLU A 165 -13.32 -5.64 -2.28
CA GLU A 165 -12.85 -5.90 -0.92
C GLU A 165 -11.43 -5.41 -0.64
N PHE A 166 -10.58 -5.27 -1.66
CA PHE A 166 -9.21 -4.78 -1.49
C PHE A 166 -9.17 -3.38 -0.85
N TRP A 167 -10.15 -2.52 -1.16
CA TRP A 167 -10.26 -1.22 -0.51
C TRP A 167 -10.52 -1.35 1.00
N LEU A 168 -11.38 -2.29 1.40
CA LEU A 168 -11.68 -2.53 2.81
C LEU A 168 -10.48 -3.10 3.56
N ILE A 169 -9.69 -3.94 2.91
CA ILE A 169 -8.44 -4.45 3.49
C ILE A 169 -7.44 -3.30 3.70
N TRP A 170 -7.31 -2.38 2.74
CA TRP A 170 -6.47 -1.19 2.91
C TRP A 170 -6.92 -0.31 4.09
N VAL A 171 -8.23 -0.07 4.24
CA VAL A 171 -8.77 0.63 5.42
C VAL A 171 -8.40 -0.10 6.71
N ALA A 172 -8.53 -1.42 6.74
CA ALA A 172 -8.19 -2.24 7.90
C ALA A 172 -6.68 -2.18 8.23
N VAL A 173 -5.82 -2.11 7.21
CA VAL A 173 -4.37 -1.89 7.37
C VAL A 173 -4.10 -0.52 7.97
N ASP A 174 -4.73 0.54 7.44
CA ASP A 174 -4.47 1.92 7.88
C ASP A 174 -4.97 2.18 9.31
N ILE A 175 -6.11 1.62 9.71
CA ILE A 175 -6.66 1.73 11.08
C ILE A 175 -5.69 1.18 12.13
N VAL A 176 -4.97 0.09 11.82
CA VAL A 176 -3.98 -0.51 12.72
C VAL A 176 -2.60 0.15 12.55
N GLY A 177 -2.26 0.53 11.32
CA GLY A 177 -0.97 1.10 10.97
C GLY A 177 -0.74 2.50 11.50
N VAL A 178 -1.78 3.35 11.53
CA VAL A 178 -1.64 4.73 12.03
C VAL A 178 -1.27 4.75 13.52
N PRO A 179 -1.98 4.07 14.45
CA PRO A 179 -1.58 4.01 15.85
C PRO A 179 -0.17 3.42 16.05
N LEU A 180 0.19 2.37 15.30
CA LEU A 180 1.52 1.76 15.40
C LEU A 180 2.62 2.72 14.97
N LEU A 181 2.44 3.44 13.85
CA LEU A 181 3.43 4.40 13.36
C LEU A 181 3.57 5.59 14.31
N LEU A 182 2.45 6.06 14.90
CA LEU A 182 2.47 7.12 15.91
C LEU A 182 3.21 6.69 17.18
N SER A 183 2.98 5.46 17.67
CA SER A 183 3.65 4.94 18.87
C SER A 183 5.14 4.63 18.62
N ALA A 184 5.49 4.26 17.39
CA ALA A 184 6.87 4.04 16.96
C ALA A 184 7.63 5.35 16.61
N GLY A 185 6.97 6.51 16.63
CA GLY A 185 7.57 7.81 16.34
C GLY A 185 7.75 8.14 14.85
N TYR A 186 7.12 7.36 13.94
CA TYR A 186 7.14 7.58 12.49
C TYR A 186 5.98 8.49 12.06
N TYR A 187 6.02 9.76 12.48
CA TYR A 187 4.91 10.71 12.29
C TYR A 187 4.64 11.05 10.82
N ALA A 188 5.66 11.22 10.00
CA ALA A 188 5.47 11.57 8.59
C ALA A 188 4.73 10.44 7.85
N SER A 189 5.11 9.20 8.12
CA SER A 189 4.43 8.01 7.59
C SER A 189 3.03 7.85 8.17
N ALA A 190 2.81 8.15 9.46
CA ALA A 190 1.48 8.10 10.08
C ALA A 190 0.51 9.09 9.42
N VAL A 191 0.94 10.33 9.20
CA VAL A 191 0.14 11.36 8.49
C VAL A 191 -0.18 10.89 7.07
N LEU A 192 0.79 10.30 6.38
CA LEU A 192 0.56 9.76 5.05
C LEU A 192 -0.44 8.59 5.05
N TYR A 193 -0.38 7.70 6.04
CA TYR A 193 -1.35 6.60 6.17
C TYR A 193 -2.76 7.11 6.46
N ILE A 194 -2.91 8.20 7.23
CA ILE A 194 -4.22 8.86 7.40
C ILE A 194 -4.74 9.37 6.06
N PHE A 195 -3.89 10.03 5.27
CA PHE A 195 -4.25 10.50 3.94
C PHE A 195 -4.63 9.34 3.00
N TYR A 196 -3.86 8.25 3.00
CA TYR A 196 -4.17 7.05 2.22
C TYR A 196 -5.44 6.35 2.70
N GLY A 197 -5.73 6.33 4.00
CA GLY A 197 -6.98 5.80 4.54
C GLY A 197 -8.19 6.58 4.02
N ALA A 198 -8.12 7.91 4.01
CA ALA A 198 -9.16 8.76 3.44
C ALA A 198 -9.32 8.53 1.92
N PHE A 199 -8.20 8.44 1.19
CA PHE A 199 -8.20 8.14 -0.24
C PHE A 199 -8.83 6.76 -0.54
N THR A 200 -8.49 5.76 0.25
CA THR A 200 -8.99 4.39 0.12
C THR A 200 -10.50 4.33 0.35
N LEU A 201 -11.00 5.02 1.37
CA LEU A 201 -12.44 5.16 1.61
C LEU A 201 -13.14 5.82 0.42
N ALA A 202 -12.59 6.90 -0.12
CA ALA A 202 -13.14 7.56 -1.30
C ALA A 202 -13.17 6.61 -2.52
N GLY A 203 -12.08 5.88 -2.77
CA GLY A 203 -11.97 4.87 -3.84
C GLY A 203 -13.02 3.76 -3.71
N PHE A 204 -13.21 3.24 -2.50
CA PHE A 204 -14.25 2.26 -2.18
C PHE A 204 -15.65 2.75 -2.58
N PHE A 205 -16.03 3.96 -2.12
CA PHE A 205 -17.35 4.51 -2.42
C PHE A 205 -17.55 4.76 -3.91
N ILE A 206 -16.52 5.22 -4.63
CA ILE A 206 -16.57 5.40 -6.08
C ILE A 206 -16.83 4.06 -6.78
N TRP A 207 -16.03 3.02 -6.46
CA TRP A 207 -16.16 1.69 -7.08
C TRP A 207 -17.49 1.03 -6.77
N MET A 208 -17.98 1.15 -5.54
CA MET A 208 -19.28 0.64 -5.14
C MET A 208 -20.42 1.32 -5.91
N ARG A 209 -20.36 2.63 -6.13
CA ARG A 209 -21.38 3.38 -6.89
C ARG A 209 -21.41 2.98 -8.37
N VAL A 210 -20.24 2.79 -8.99
CA VAL A 210 -20.13 2.35 -10.39
C VAL A 210 -20.77 0.98 -10.59
N GLN A 211 -20.53 0.04 -9.68
CA GLN A 211 -21.08 -1.32 -9.74
C GLN A 211 -22.58 -1.43 -9.40
N ARG A 212 -23.19 -0.41 -8.81
CA ARG A 212 -24.66 -0.37 -8.57
C ARG A 212 -25.44 0.14 -9.78
N ARG A 213 -24.78 0.86 -10.71
CA ARG A 213 -25.39 1.39 -11.94
C ARG A 213 -25.63 0.42 -13.12
N PRO A 214 -25.17 -0.85 -13.16
CA PRO A 214 -25.45 -1.77 -14.27
C PRO A 214 -26.88 -2.30 -14.34
N ALA A 215 -27.68 -2.22 -13.27
CA ALA A 215 -29.01 -2.85 -13.23
C ALA A 215 -30.15 -1.97 -13.79
N ALA A 216 -30.00 -0.63 -13.78
CA ALA A 216 -31.07 0.27 -14.21
C ALA A 216 -31.07 0.54 -15.73
N ALA A 217 -29.89 0.53 -16.37
CA ALA A 217 -29.76 0.84 -17.79
C ALA A 217 -30.13 -0.36 -18.70
N SER A 218 -29.86 -1.58 -18.25
CA SER A 218 -30.21 -2.83 -18.96
C SER A 218 -31.72 -3.08 -18.94
N HIS A 219 -32.38 -2.86 -17.80
CA HIS A 219 -33.84 -3.02 -17.67
C HIS A 219 -34.63 -1.99 -18.49
N ALA A 220 -34.15 -0.75 -18.59
CA ALA A 220 -34.78 0.28 -19.41
C ALA A 220 -34.63 0.01 -20.92
N ALA A 221 -33.49 -0.56 -21.35
CA ALA A 221 -33.26 -0.94 -22.74
C ALA A 221 -34.12 -2.16 -23.15
N ASP A 222 -34.26 -3.16 -22.28
CA ASP A 222 -35.13 -4.33 -22.52
C ASP A 222 -36.60 -3.93 -22.64
N LEU A 223 -37.09 -3.08 -21.72
CA LEU A 223 -38.48 -2.59 -21.76
C LEU A 223 -38.79 -1.73 -23.00
N ALA A 224 -37.80 -1.04 -23.56
CA ALA A 224 -37.94 -0.29 -24.80
C ALA A 224 -37.96 -1.21 -26.04
N ALA A 225 -37.29 -2.36 -25.97
CA ALA A 225 -37.27 -3.35 -27.03
C ALA A 225 -38.54 -4.22 -27.06
N THR A 226 -39.17 -4.50 -25.91
CA THR A 226 -40.42 -5.29 -25.84
C THR A 226 -41.68 -4.50 -26.21
N ARG A 227 -41.59 -3.17 -26.34
CA ARG A 227 -42.72 -2.28 -26.72
C ARG A 227 -42.79 -1.95 -28.22
N ARG A 228 -41.95 -2.57 -29.05
CA ARG A 228 -42.01 -2.50 -30.51
C ARG A 228 -42.51 -3.82 -31.08
#